data_AF-A0A7C3ARI4-F1
#
_entry.id   AF-A0A7C3ARI4-F1
#
_cell.length_a   1.000
_cell.length_b   1.000
_cell.length_c   1.000
_cell.angle_alpha   90.00
_cell.angle_beta   90.00
_cell.angle_gamma   90.00
#
_symmetry.space_group_name_H-M   'P 1'
#
loop_
_entity.id
_entity.type
_entity.pdbx_description
1 polymer ?
#
loop_
_entity_poly.entity_id
_entity_poly.type
_entity_poly.pdbx_seq_one_letter_code
_entity_poly.pdbx_strand_id
1 'polypeptide(L)'
;LGLFEVNALHNVAHLVLGAILVIGSLAEGYVYTVNRVLAVVFLLLFVGGFIPAFVDLLAINAADTILHLLSALLTGYLGFIAPRQVAPARPRV
;
A
#
# COMPACT_ATOMS: atom_id res chain seq x y z
N LEU A 1 -5.43 -9.71 18.30
CA LEU A 1 -6.78 -9.44 18.85
C LEU A 1 -7.49 -8.44 17.95
N GLY A 2 -8.79 -8.61 17.70
CA GLY A 2 -9.57 -7.79 16.76
C GLY A 2 -9.81 -8.49 15.42
N LEU A 3 -10.54 -7.84 14.50
CA LEU A 3 -11.01 -8.43 13.22
C LEU A 3 -9.89 -8.98 12.31
N PHE A 4 -8.67 -8.46 12.43
CA PHE A 4 -7.54 -8.79 11.54
C PHE A 4 -6.57 -9.83 12.12
N GLU A 5 -6.63 -10.12 13.44
CA GLU A 5 -5.85 -11.22 14.06
C GLU A 5 -4.33 -11.27 13.73
N VAL A 6 -3.73 -10.14 13.37
CA VAL A 6 -2.34 -10.05 12.88
C VAL A 6 -1.28 -10.49 13.89
N ASN A 7 -0.19 -11.08 13.38
CA ASN A 7 0.98 -11.48 14.16
C ASN A 7 2.05 -10.37 14.25
N ALA A 8 3.16 -10.62 14.97
CA ALA A 8 4.23 -9.64 15.12
C ALA A 8 4.92 -9.26 13.79
N LEU A 9 5.13 -10.23 12.90
CA LEU A 9 5.77 -9.99 11.60
C LEU A 9 4.90 -9.09 10.70
N HIS A 10 3.59 -9.33 10.68
CA HIS A 10 2.64 -8.48 9.97
C HIS A 10 2.64 -7.05 10.52
N ASN A 11 2.66 -6.88 11.84
CA ASN A 11 2.80 -5.55 12.45
C ASN A 11 4.08 -4.83 12.03
N VAL A 12 5.21 -5.54 11.95
CA VAL A 12 6.47 -4.97 11.42
C VAL A 12 6.29 -4.54 9.96
N ALA A 13 5.63 -5.35 9.13
CA ALA A 13 5.33 -4.97 7.76
C ALA A 13 4.50 -3.68 7.71
N HIS A 14 3.46 -3.53 8.54
CA HIS A 14 2.69 -2.29 8.62
C HIS A 14 3.53 -1.08 9.04
N LEU A 15 4.43 -1.22 10.02
CA LEU A 15 5.31 -0.15 10.43
C LEU A 15 6.24 0.29 9.29
N VAL A 16 6.78 -0.67 8.53
CA VAL A 16 7.62 -0.39 7.35
C VAL A 16 6.82 0.32 6.25
N LEU A 17 5.64 -0.19 5.89
CA LEU A 17 4.78 0.46 4.90
C LEU A 17 4.35 1.86 5.35
N GLY A 18 4.01 2.03 6.63
CA GLY A 18 3.68 3.32 7.24
C GLY A 18 4.85 4.31 7.17
N ALA A 19 6.07 3.86 7.47
CA ALA A 19 7.27 4.69 7.34
C ALA A 19 7.52 5.11 5.88
N ILE A 20 7.35 4.21 4.92
CA ILE A 20 7.48 4.53 3.48
C ILE A 20 6.44 5.58 3.07
N LEU A 21 5.20 5.47 3.55
CA LEU A 21 4.15 6.46 3.29
C LEU A 21 4.48 7.83 3.88
N VAL A 22 4.97 7.87 5.13
CA VAL A 22 5.38 9.13 5.78
C VAL A 22 6.56 9.76 5.04
N ILE A 23 7.60 9.00 4.71
CA ILE A 23 8.75 9.51 3.97
C ILE A 23 8.32 9.98 2.57
N GLY A 24 7.46 9.20 1.90
CA GLY A 24 6.93 9.50 0.58
C GLY A 24 6.04 10.73 0.55
N SER A 25 5.32 11.05 1.63
CA SER A 25 4.50 12.26 1.72
C SER A 25 5.33 13.52 1.98
N LEU A 26 6.51 13.37 2.59
CA LEU A 26 7.45 14.46 2.84
C LEU A 26 8.34 14.79 1.62
N ALA A 27 8.47 13.87 0.66
CA ALA A 27 9.29 14.03 -0.52
C ALA A 27 8.45 14.44 -1.74
N GLU A 28 8.60 15.68 -2.20
CA GLU A 28 7.92 16.17 -3.40
C GLU A 28 8.23 15.28 -4.62
N GLY A 29 7.21 14.97 -5.41
CA GLY A 29 7.35 14.20 -6.66
C GLY A 29 7.29 12.66 -6.53
N TYR A 30 7.31 12.10 -5.31
CA TYR A 30 7.29 10.64 -5.12
C TYR A 30 5.90 10.02 -4.95
N VAL A 31 4.85 10.84 -4.83
CA VAL A 31 3.48 10.39 -4.52
C VAL A 31 2.98 9.29 -5.47
N TYR A 32 3.24 9.42 -6.78
CA TYR A 32 2.81 8.42 -7.76
C TYR A 32 3.62 7.13 -7.63
N THR A 33 4.94 7.23 -7.45
CA THR A 33 5.82 6.06 -7.31
C THR A 33 5.45 5.25 -6.08
N VAL A 34 5.24 5.91 -4.94
CA VAL A 34 4.83 5.26 -3.69
C VAL A 34 3.50 4.54 -3.86
N ASN A 35 2.49 5.19 -4.45
CA ASN A 35 1.20 4.54 -4.71
C ASN A 35 1.32 3.32 -5.63
N ARG A 36 2.18 3.36 -6.66
CA ARG A 36 2.41 2.20 -7.54
C ARG A 36 3.07 1.03 -6.81
N VAL A 37 4.08 1.31 -6.00
CA VAL A 37 4.75 0.29 -5.18
C VAL A 37 3.74 -0.35 -4.23
N LEU A 38 2.93 0.47 -3.54
CA LEU A 38 1.89 -0.02 -2.65
C LEU A 38 0.84 -0.86 -3.38
N ALA A 39 0.43 -0.46 -4.59
CA ALA A 39 -0.51 -1.22 -5.39
C ALA A 39 0.00 -2.64 -5.68
N VAL A 40 1.28 -2.75 -6.05
CA VAL A 40 1.93 -4.04 -6.29
C VAL A 40 2.02 -4.85 -4.99
N VAL A 41 2.49 -4.25 -3.90
CA VAL A 41 2.63 -4.93 -2.59
C VAL A 41 1.28 -5.45 -2.11
N PHE A 42 0.23 -4.63 -2.12
CA PHE A 42 -1.10 -5.04 -1.68
C PHE A 42 -1.73 -6.09 -2.60
N LEU A 43 -1.48 -6.02 -3.91
CA LEU A 43 -1.93 -7.07 -4.83
C LEU A 43 -1.24 -8.41 -4.54
N LEU A 44 0.07 -8.40 -4.26
CA LEU A 44 0.81 -9.60 -3.85
C LEU A 44 0.29 -10.17 -2.53
N LEU A 45 -0.03 -9.32 -1.55
CA LEU A 45 -0.61 -9.76 -0.27
C LEU A 45 -2.03 -10.32 -0.44
N PHE A 46 -2.84 -9.73 -1.32
CA PHE A 46 -4.15 -10.27 -1.68
C PHE A 46 -4.03 -11.69 -2.26
N VAL A 47 -3.13 -11.89 -3.24
CA VAL A 47 -2.85 -13.22 -3.80
C VAL A 47 -2.30 -14.16 -2.73
N GLY A 48 -1.43 -13.66 -1.84
CA GLY A 48 -0.87 -14.40 -0.71
C GLY A 48 -1.93 -14.93 0.26
N GLY A 49 -3.07 -14.23 0.42
CA GLY A 49 -4.21 -14.69 1.22
C GLY A 49 -4.85 -16.00 0.74
N PHE A 50 -4.53 -16.45 -0.47
CA PHE A 50 -5.00 -17.74 -1.02
C PHE A 50 -3.91 -18.83 -1.01
N ILE A 51 -2.72 -18.53 -0.49
CA ILE A 51 -1.56 -19.42 -0.48
C ILE A 51 -1.24 -19.77 0.98
N PRO A 52 -1.38 -21.04 1.41
CA PRO A 52 -1.25 -21.44 2.82
C PRO A 52 0.04 -20.97 3.49
N ALA A 53 1.18 -21.07 2.79
CA ALA A 53 2.47 -20.64 3.34
C ALA A 53 2.52 -19.14 3.71
N PHE A 54 1.84 -18.28 2.95
CA PHE A 54 1.78 -16.84 3.25
C PHE A 54 0.74 -16.53 4.32
N VAL A 55 -0.39 -17.24 4.31
CA VAL A 55 -1.42 -17.16 5.38
C VAL A 55 -0.80 -17.48 6.73
N ASP A 56 -0.05 -18.58 6.84
CA ASP A 56 0.56 -19.00 8.09
C ASP A 56 1.69 -18.04 8.53
N LEU A 57 2.54 -17.61 7.59
CA LEU A 57 3.68 -16.73 7.87
C LEU A 57 3.26 -15.35 8.37
N LEU A 58 2.25 -14.76 7.73
CA LEU A 58 1.82 -13.38 7.98
C LEU A 58 0.50 -13.27 8.75
N ALA A 59 -0.10 -14.40 9.14
CA ALA A 59 -1.42 -14.44 9.77
C ALA A 59 -2.47 -13.67 8.94
N ILE A 60 -2.55 -13.93 7.63
CA ILE A 60 -3.51 -13.26 6.73
C ILE A 60 -4.85 -13.97 6.82
N ASN A 61 -5.88 -13.29 7.33
CA ASN A 61 -7.24 -13.81 7.36
C ASN A 61 -8.10 -13.24 6.21
N ALA A 62 -9.39 -13.58 6.20
CA ALA A 62 -10.32 -13.12 5.17
C ALA A 62 -10.52 -11.59 5.18
N ALA A 63 -10.57 -10.97 6.36
CA ALA A 63 -10.69 -9.52 6.49
C ALA A 63 -9.41 -8.81 5.98
N ASP A 64 -8.22 -9.34 6.29
CA ASP A 64 -6.96 -8.83 5.74
C ASP A 64 -6.92 -8.93 4.22
N THR A 65 -7.34 -10.07 3.68
CA THR A 65 -7.37 -10.33 2.24
C THR A 65 -8.24 -9.29 1.52
N ILE A 66 -9.44 -9.01 2.06
CA ILE A 66 -10.32 -7.96 1.52
C ILE A 66 -9.66 -6.58 1.65
N LEU A 67 -9.05 -6.27 2.80
CA LEU A 67 -8.38 -4.99 3.00
C LEU A 67 -7.20 -4.79 2.03
N HIS A 68 -6.41 -5.84 1.77
CA HIS A 68 -5.34 -5.83 0.78
C HIS A 68 -5.89 -5.57 -0.62
N LEU A 69 -6.99 -6.22 -1.01
CA LEU A 69 -7.63 -5.95 -2.30
C LEU A 69 -8.08 -4.49 -2.42
N LEU A 70 -8.81 -3.98 -1.43
CA LEU A 70 -9.28 -2.60 -1.43
C LEU A 70 -8.11 -1.60 -1.46
N SER A 71 -7.04 -1.89 -0.74
CA SER A 71 -5.82 -1.06 -0.73
C SER A 71 -5.10 -1.11 -2.07
N ALA A 72 -5.00 -2.28 -2.72
CA ALA A 72 -4.42 -2.42 -4.05
C ALA A 72 -5.21 -1.64 -5.10
N LEU A 73 -6.54 -1.68 -5.03
CA LEU A 73 -7.41 -0.92 -5.92
C LEU A 73 -7.26 0.59 -5.71
N LEU A 74 -7.28 1.05 -4.46
CA LEU A 74 -7.15 2.47 -4.13
C LEU A 74 -5.78 3.03 -4.55
N THR A 75 -4.70 2.38 -4.14
CA THR A 75 -3.34 2.81 -4.46
C THR A 75 -3.03 2.62 -5.94
N GLY A 76 -3.59 1.60 -6.59
CA GLY A 76 -3.52 1.38 -8.03
C GLY A 76 -4.20 2.51 -8.80
N TYR A 77 -5.41 2.90 -8.39
CA TYR A 77 -6.09 4.06 -8.96
C TYR A 77 -5.26 5.32 -8.82
N LEU A 78 -4.76 5.64 -7.62
CA LEU A 78 -3.95 6.84 -7.37
C LEU A 78 -2.60 6.81 -8.10
N GLY A 79 -1.98 5.65 -8.24
CA GLY A 79 -0.66 5.48 -8.84
C GLY A 79 -0.66 5.45 -10.37
N PHE A 80 -1.69 4.88 -10.99
CA PHE A 80 -1.73 4.61 -12.42
C PHE A 80 -2.83 5.36 -13.18
N ILE A 81 -3.96 5.69 -12.54
CA ILE A 81 -5.14 6.22 -13.23
C ILE A 81 -5.38 7.70 -12.93
N ALA A 82 -5.24 8.11 -11.67
CA ALA A 82 -5.54 9.46 -11.23
C ALA A 82 -4.69 10.50 -12.01
N PRO A 83 -5.29 11.62 -12.45
CA PRO A 83 -4.58 12.65 -13.19
C PRO A 83 -3.36 13.17 -12.43
N ARG A 84 -2.28 13.44 -13.17
CA ARG A 84 -1.09 14.06 -12.58
C ARG A 84 -1.37 15.52 -12.25
N GLN A 85 -1.11 15.93 -11.00
CA GLN A 85 -1.13 17.34 -10.66
C GLN A 85 0.09 18.01 -11.30
N VAL A 86 -0.17 18.83 -12.33
CA VAL A 86 0.87 19.65 -12.95
C VAL A 86 0.97 20.93 -12.13
N ALA A 87 2.14 21.18 -11.52
CA ALA A 87 2.37 22.44 -10.84
C ALA A 87 2.24 23.60 -11.85
N PRO A 88 1.53 24.69 -11.51
CA PRO A 88 1.41 25.83 -12.40
C PRO A 88 2.80 26.40 -12.71
N ALA A 89 3.03 26.78 -13.96
CA ALA A 89 4.29 27.39 -14.38
C ALA A 89 4.54 28.65 -13.53
N ARG A 90 5.69 28.72 -12.84
CA ARG A 90 6.09 29.95 -12.14
C ARG A 90 6.23 31.08 -13.15
N PRO A 91 5.60 32.26 -12.96
CA PRO A 91 5.82 33.43 -13.79
C PRO A 91 7.31 33.79 -13.78
N ARG A 92 7.92 33.98 -14.94
CA ARG A 92 9.23 34.64 -15.02
C ARG A 92 8.98 36.13 -14.82
N VAL A 93 9.43 36.65 -13.68
CA VAL A 93 9.57 38.09 -13.39
C VAL A 93 10.98 38.53 -13.73
#